data_AF-A0A1Y6LK22-F1
#
_entry.id   AF-A0A1Y6LK22-F1
#
_cell.length_a   1.000
_cell.length_b   1.000
_cell.length_c   1.000
_cell.angle_alpha   90.00
_cell.angle_beta   90.00
_cell.angle_gamma   90.00
#
_symmetry.space_group_name_H-M   'P 1'
#
loop_
_entity.id
_entity.type
_entity.pdbx_description
1 polymer ?
#
loop_
_entity_poly.entity_id
_entity_poly.type
_entity_poly.pdbx_seq_one_letter_code
_entity_poly.pdbx_strand_id
1 'polypeptide(L)'
;MPAKLENDDFMNSLAQIVGQGWTQRGLAIEAAKNAARPKFLVWCDYIEDRVDKGVEHDDSVDHAPVGVDAALDGYVRWWKEFGLDWVRMLYDCAANDTNFDCFNTHGDDVDVHVDWSLDDSDNITAMSYLWMVCSFPLENFYAGPPKGIPALISRLITPESMLALCPLAFPPGPNGELVGVAKGLTADNVNRITGGWEVVNSTRLVYVNGEFDGWRELSVSSDYRPAGPLQDSLEVPVKVVPGGFHCSDLSLNDGDVNEDVRKVQDEVVAQLVKWVGEWPGKKDSGQ
;
A
#
# COMPACT_ATOMS: atom_id res chain seq x y z
N MET A 1 -24.08 -10.57 25.38
CA MET A 1 -23.03 -11.33 24.65
C MET A 1 -21.84 -10.39 24.52
N PRO A 2 -20.59 -10.86 24.59
CA PRO A 2 -19.45 -9.98 24.32
C PRO A 2 -19.59 -9.40 22.90
N ALA A 3 -19.20 -8.14 22.72
CA ALA A 3 -19.15 -7.51 21.42
C ALA A 3 -18.23 -8.33 20.49
N LYS A 4 -18.60 -8.42 19.22
CA LYS A 4 -17.89 -9.23 18.21
C LYS A 4 -17.65 -8.38 16.99
N LEU A 5 -16.41 -8.41 16.51
CA LEU A 5 -16.05 -7.80 15.24
C LEU A 5 -16.83 -8.47 14.11
N GLU A 6 -17.22 -7.66 13.14
CA GLU A 6 -17.68 -8.16 11.85
C GLU A 6 -16.52 -8.86 11.13
N ASN A 7 -16.87 -9.73 10.19
CA ASN A 7 -15.86 -10.59 9.56
C ASN A 7 -14.84 -9.80 8.74
N ASP A 8 -15.24 -8.69 8.14
CA ASP A 8 -14.36 -7.79 7.40
C ASP A 8 -13.37 -7.07 8.32
N ASP A 9 -13.79 -6.54 9.47
CA ASP A 9 -12.87 -5.93 10.47
C ASP A 9 -11.84 -6.94 10.98
N PHE A 10 -12.30 -8.15 11.30
CA PHE A 10 -11.42 -9.24 11.72
C PHE A 10 -10.40 -9.58 10.62
N MET A 11 -10.85 -9.76 9.37
CA MET A 11 -9.94 -10.09 8.29
C MET A 11 -9.04 -8.90 7.90
N ASN A 12 -9.51 -7.66 8.02
CA ASN A 12 -8.73 -6.44 7.76
C ASN A 12 -7.57 -6.33 8.74
N SER A 13 -7.81 -6.65 10.01
CA SER A 13 -6.76 -6.71 11.04
C SER A 13 -5.66 -7.71 10.66
N LEU A 14 -6.04 -8.87 10.11
CA LEU A 14 -5.09 -9.90 9.63
C LEU A 14 -4.38 -9.47 8.33
N ALA A 15 -5.03 -8.71 7.47
CA ALA A 15 -4.48 -8.29 6.18
C ALA A 15 -3.36 -7.25 6.31
N GLN A 16 -3.27 -6.52 7.43
CA GLN A 16 -2.29 -5.45 7.61
C GLN A 16 -0.85 -5.93 7.42
N ILE A 17 -0.50 -7.15 7.83
CA ILE A 17 0.87 -7.66 7.64
C ILE A 17 1.23 -7.80 6.17
N VAL A 18 0.28 -8.25 5.35
CA VAL A 18 0.44 -8.45 3.90
C VAL A 18 0.39 -7.12 3.16
N GLY A 19 -0.46 -6.19 3.59
CA GLY A 19 -0.54 -4.85 3.02
C GLY A 19 0.61 -3.97 3.53
N GLN A 20 0.40 -3.35 4.69
CA GLN A 20 1.34 -2.41 5.30
C GLN A 20 2.72 -3.03 5.57
N GLY A 21 2.76 -4.23 6.14
CA GLY A 21 4.04 -4.88 6.49
C GLY A 21 4.93 -5.16 5.28
N TRP A 22 4.32 -5.44 4.12
CA TRP A 22 5.04 -5.62 2.85
C TRP A 22 5.45 -4.27 2.24
N THR A 23 4.52 -3.33 2.11
CA THR A 23 4.78 -2.06 1.42
C THR A 23 5.73 -1.13 2.17
N GLN A 24 5.86 -1.29 3.49
CA GLN A 24 6.79 -0.51 4.32
C GLN A 24 8.23 -1.06 4.31
N ARG A 25 8.51 -2.10 3.53
CA ARG A 25 9.87 -2.57 3.31
C ARG A 25 10.70 -1.55 2.54
N GLY A 26 12.00 -1.52 2.80
CA GLY A 26 12.89 -0.54 2.19
C GLY A 26 14.34 -1.01 2.19
N LEU A 27 15.01 -0.84 1.07
CA LEU A 27 16.33 -1.41 0.83
C LEU A 27 17.38 -0.84 1.79
N ALA A 28 17.47 0.47 1.93
CA ALA A 28 18.44 1.10 2.84
C ALA A 28 18.16 0.78 4.31
N ILE A 29 16.88 0.70 4.70
CA ILE A 29 16.47 0.34 6.08
C ILE A 29 16.95 -1.07 6.39
N GLU A 30 16.72 -2.01 5.48
CA GLU A 30 17.09 -3.42 5.64
C GLU A 30 18.60 -3.65 5.55
N ALA A 31 19.32 -2.85 4.75
CA ALA A 31 20.77 -2.91 4.63
C ALA A 31 21.52 -2.26 5.83
N ALA A 32 20.81 -1.51 6.68
CA ALA A 32 21.43 -0.83 7.80
C ALA A 32 22.07 -1.81 8.81
N LYS A 33 23.20 -1.40 9.40
CA LYS A 33 23.87 -2.21 10.43
C LYS A 33 22.93 -2.39 11.62
N ASN A 34 22.71 -3.64 12.03
CA ASN A 34 21.76 -4.02 13.08
C ASN A 34 20.28 -3.70 12.75
N ALA A 35 19.93 -3.61 11.46
CA ALA A 35 18.53 -3.50 11.06
C ALA A 35 17.70 -4.64 11.69
N ALA A 36 16.54 -4.27 12.24
CA ALA A 36 15.57 -5.27 12.65
C ALA A 36 15.05 -5.98 11.39
N ARG A 37 14.82 -7.29 11.49
CA ARG A 37 14.21 -8.06 10.40
C ARG A 37 12.82 -7.47 10.11
N PRO A 38 12.47 -7.22 8.84
CA PRO A 38 11.15 -6.73 8.47
C PRO A 38 10.03 -7.60 9.05
N LYS A 39 8.98 -6.97 9.57
CA LYS A 39 7.86 -7.67 10.21
C LYS A 39 7.18 -8.65 9.27
N PHE A 40 7.06 -8.31 7.98
CA PHE A 40 6.54 -9.22 6.96
C PHE A 40 7.39 -10.49 6.83
N LEU A 41 8.73 -10.38 6.82
CA LEU A 41 9.61 -11.54 6.74
C LEU A 41 9.56 -12.38 8.02
N VAL A 42 9.42 -11.74 9.18
CA VAL A 42 9.14 -12.47 10.43
C VAL A 42 7.84 -13.25 10.30
N TRP A 43 6.76 -12.65 9.79
CA TRP A 43 5.51 -13.37 9.53
C TRP A 43 5.68 -14.52 8.53
N CYS A 44 6.46 -14.34 7.46
CA CYS A 44 6.83 -15.43 6.55
C CYS A 44 7.50 -16.59 7.28
N ASP A 45 8.42 -16.31 8.20
CA ASP A 45 9.10 -17.36 8.97
C ASP A 45 8.09 -18.18 9.80
N TYR A 46 6.98 -17.59 10.29
CA TYR A 46 5.93 -18.33 11.00
C TYR A 46 5.07 -19.18 10.05
N ILE A 47 4.58 -18.61 8.95
CA ILE A 47 3.68 -19.33 8.03
C ILE A 47 4.42 -20.42 7.24
N GLU A 48 5.73 -20.32 7.11
CA GLU A 48 6.60 -21.31 6.46
C GLU A 48 7.27 -22.27 7.46
N ASP A 49 6.82 -22.28 8.73
CA ASP A 49 7.33 -23.17 9.78
C ASP A 49 8.87 -23.08 9.92
N ARG A 50 9.43 -21.87 9.93
CA ARG A 50 10.89 -21.60 10.00
C ARG A 50 11.36 -21.07 11.35
N VAL A 51 10.47 -20.55 12.19
CA VAL A 51 10.81 -19.88 13.46
C VAL A 51 11.74 -20.70 14.35
N ASP A 52 11.53 -22.01 14.42
CA ASP A 52 12.31 -22.89 15.30
C ASP A 52 13.45 -23.64 14.58
N LYS A 53 13.64 -23.42 13.26
CA LYS A 53 14.58 -24.21 12.43
C LYS A 53 16.02 -23.68 12.43
N GLY A 54 16.26 -22.48 12.98
CA GLY A 54 17.60 -21.91 13.16
C GLY A 54 18.32 -21.55 11.85
N VAL A 55 19.52 -20.97 11.96
CA VAL A 55 20.31 -20.44 10.82
C VAL A 55 20.99 -21.52 9.94
N GLU A 56 20.96 -22.79 10.35
CA GLU A 56 21.52 -23.91 9.57
C GLU A 56 20.49 -24.54 8.62
N HIS A 57 19.23 -24.12 8.70
CA HIS A 57 18.19 -24.57 7.79
C HIS A 57 18.46 -24.00 6.39
N ASP A 58 18.73 -24.89 5.42
CA ASP A 58 19.01 -24.49 4.04
C ASP A 58 17.70 -24.17 3.31
N ASP A 59 17.34 -22.89 3.32
CA ASP A 59 16.16 -22.39 2.64
C ASP A 59 16.20 -22.69 1.13
N SER A 60 17.38 -22.77 0.51
CA SER A 60 17.51 -22.99 -0.95
C SER A 60 17.15 -24.40 -1.41
N VAL A 61 17.07 -25.36 -0.49
CA VAL A 61 16.84 -26.78 -0.78
C VAL A 61 15.45 -27.26 -0.31
N ASP A 62 14.87 -26.62 0.71
CA ASP A 62 13.64 -27.08 1.37
C ASP A 62 12.43 -26.17 1.13
N HIS A 63 12.24 -25.66 -0.09
CA HIS A 63 11.10 -24.81 -0.46
C HIS A 63 9.77 -25.58 -0.65
N ALA A 64 9.64 -26.79 -0.12
CA ALA A 64 8.36 -27.51 -0.20
C ALA A 64 7.28 -26.75 0.59
N PRO A 65 6.07 -26.56 0.04
CA PRO A 65 4.98 -25.95 0.81
C PRO A 65 4.73 -26.72 2.10
N VAL A 66 4.66 -26.02 3.23
CA VAL A 66 4.42 -26.64 4.55
C VAL A 66 3.01 -27.23 4.70
N GLY A 67 2.11 -26.92 3.76
CA GLY A 67 0.71 -27.32 3.79
C GLY A 67 -0.16 -26.34 4.57
N VAL A 68 -1.47 -26.38 4.31
CA VAL A 68 -2.43 -25.40 4.86
C VAL A 68 -2.50 -25.47 6.39
N ASP A 69 -2.52 -26.67 6.96
CA ASP A 69 -2.65 -26.84 8.42
C ASP A 69 -1.45 -26.25 9.16
N ALA A 70 -0.22 -26.54 8.71
CA ALA A 70 0.99 -25.99 9.29
C ALA A 70 1.08 -24.46 9.13
N ALA A 71 0.72 -23.94 7.94
CA ALA A 71 0.69 -22.50 7.70
C ALA A 71 -0.34 -21.78 8.61
N LEU A 72 -1.49 -22.40 8.85
CA LEU A 72 -2.52 -21.88 9.76
C LEU A 72 -2.04 -21.91 11.22
N ASP A 73 -1.42 -23.00 11.66
CA ASP A 73 -0.83 -23.09 13.00
C ASP A 73 0.26 -22.03 13.21
N GLY A 74 1.12 -21.84 12.21
CA GLY A 74 2.13 -20.78 12.16
C GLY A 74 1.52 -19.38 12.25
N TYR A 75 0.50 -19.10 11.45
CA TYR A 75 -0.21 -17.82 11.49
C TYR A 75 -0.82 -17.56 12.87
N VAL A 76 -1.52 -18.55 13.45
CA VAL A 76 -2.13 -18.44 14.79
C VAL A 76 -1.07 -18.17 15.86
N ARG A 77 0.09 -18.84 15.76
CA ARG A 77 1.22 -18.60 16.66
C ARG A 77 1.75 -17.18 16.51
N TRP A 78 2.02 -16.73 15.28
CA TRP A 78 2.47 -15.36 15.00
C TRP A 78 1.52 -14.31 15.57
N TRP A 79 0.20 -14.49 15.34
CA TRP A 79 -0.81 -13.55 15.82
C TRP A 79 -0.78 -13.38 17.33
N LYS A 80 -0.65 -14.50 18.06
CA LYS A 80 -0.60 -14.51 19.53
C LYS A 80 0.70 -13.95 20.09
N GLU A 81 1.82 -14.18 19.42
CA GLU A 81 3.15 -13.77 19.91
C GLU A 81 3.53 -12.34 19.50
N PHE A 82 3.03 -11.84 18.37
CA PHE A 82 3.49 -10.58 17.79
C PHE A 82 2.43 -9.81 17.02
N GLY A 83 1.62 -10.52 16.21
CA GLY A 83 0.72 -9.90 15.23
C GLY A 83 -0.32 -8.98 15.86
N LEU A 84 -0.96 -9.42 16.95
CA LEU A 84 -1.97 -8.62 17.63
C LEU A 84 -1.41 -7.30 18.16
N ASP A 85 -0.29 -7.35 18.90
CA ASP A 85 0.32 -6.15 19.47
C ASP A 85 0.80 -5.18 18.38
N TRP A 86 1.35 -5.72 17.29
CA TRP A 86 1.76 -4.91 16.17
C TRP A 86 0.58 -4.22 15.47
N VAL A 87 -0.50 -4.95 15.20
CA VAL A 87 -1.69 -4.37 14.56
C VAL A 87 -2.34 -3.34 15.48
N ARG A 88 -2.40 -3.59 16.79
CA ARG A 88 -2.88 -2.59 17.75
C ARG A 88 -2.06 -1.30 17.72
N MET A 89 -0.74 -1.41 17.64
CA MET A 89 0.15 -0.26 17.49
C MET A 89 -0.07 0.46 16.14
N LEU A 90 -0.33 -0.28 15.07
CA LEU A 90 -0.60 0.30 13.74
C LEU A 90 -1.89 1.12 13.70
N TYR A 91 -2.93 0.69 14.43
CA TYR A 91 -4.20 1.40 14.58
C TYR A 91 -4.19 2.45 15.70
N ASP A 92 -3.05 2.66 16.37
CA ASP A 92 -2.92 3.54 17.54
C ASP A 92 -3.96 3.25 18.64
N CYS A 93 -4.27 1.97 18.87
CA CYS A 93 -5.23 1.57 19.90
C CYS A 93 -4.80 2.07 21.28
N ALA A 94 -5.71 2.65 22.05
CA ALA A 94 -5.41 3.00 23.44
C ALA A 94 -5.17 1.73 24.27
N ALA A 95 -4.36 1.86 25.32
CA ALA A 95 -3.99 0.72 26.17
C ALA A 95 -5.20 0.05 26.87
N ASN A 96 -6.28 0.81 27.09
CA ASN A 96 -7.52 0.35 27.70
C ASN A 96 -8.60 -0.10 26.70
N ASP A 97 -8.37 0.06 25.39
CA ASP A 97 -9.34 -0.36 24.37
C ASP A 97 -9.39 -1.87 24.25
N THR A 98 -10.60 -2.42 24.22
CA THR A 98 -10.74 -3.81 23.80
C THR A 98 -10.37 -3.95 22.31
N ASN A 99 -10.07 -5.17 21.86
CA ASN A 99 -9.87 -5.40 20.41
C ASN A 99 -11.13 -5.09 19.60
N PHE A 100 -12.31 -5.16 20.21
CA PHE A 100 -13.54 -4.74 19.56
C PHE A 100 -13.52 -3.23 19.37
N ASP A 101 -13.33 -2.46 20.45
CA ASP A 101 -13.35 -0.99 20.40
C ASP A 101 -12.32 -0.43 19.40
N CYS A 102 -11.13 -1.04 19.33
CA CYS A 102 -10.09 -0.55 18.43
C CYS A 102 -10.29 -0.93 16.95
N PHE A 103 -10.81 -2.13 16.66
CA PHE A 103 -10.86 -2.62 15.27
C PHE A 103 -12.25 -2.51 14.64
N ASN A 104 -13.29 -2.21 15.42
CA ASN A 104 -14.66 -2.14 14.93
C ASN A 104 -14.87 -0.92 14.03
N THR A 105 -15.39 -1.14 12.82
CA THR A 105 -15.81 -0.08 11.90
C THR A 105 -17.32 -0.09 11.64
N HIS A 106 -18.09 -0.94 12.34
CA HIS A 106 -19.53 -1.12 12.15
C HIS A 106 -20.40 -0.66 13.34
N GLY A 107 -21.55 -0.08 13.01
CA GLY A 107 -22.61 0.25 13.97
C GLY A 107 -22.52 1.64 14.61
N ASP A 108 -23.41 1.90 15.57
CA ASP A 108 -23.46 3.19 16.29
C ASP A 108 -22.41 3.27 17.41
N ASP A 109 -21.83 2.13 17.78
CA ASP A 109 -20.76 1.99 18.79
C ASP A 109 -19.36 2.12 18.18
N VAL A 110 -19.26 2.49 16.88
CA VAL A 110 -17.96 2.83 16.30
C VAL A 110 -17.49 4.09 16.97
N ASP A 111 -16.46 3.96 17.78
CA ASP A 111 -15.75 5.09 18.33
C ASP A 111 -14.87 5.70 17.23
N VAL A 112 -15.51 6.21 16.17
CA VAL A 112 -14.85 7.15 15.28
C VAL A 112 -14.78 8.46 16.07
N HIS A 113 -13.87 8.51 17.03
CA HIS A 113 -13.24 9.73 17.46
C HIS A 113 -12.45 10.29 16.26
N VAL A 114 -13.19 10.74 15.24
CA VAL A 114 -12.67 11.61 14.21
C VAL A 114 -12.41 12.91 14.92
N ASP A 115 -11.21 13.02 15.47
CA ASP A 115 -10.78 14.30 15.97
C ASP A 115 -10.58 15.21 14.75
N TRP A 116 -11.47 16.18 14.59
CA TRP A 116 -11.38 17.18 13.53
C TRP A 116 -10.49 18.35 13.92
N SER A 117 -9.87 18.28 15.09
CA SER A 117 -8.90 19.25 15.52
C SER A 117 -7.81 19.39 14.46
N LEU A 118 -7.37 20.63 14.28
CA LEU A 118 -6.20 20.96 13.48
C LEU A 118 -5.01 21.25 14.39
N ASP A 119 -5.00 20.68 15.60
CA ASP A 119 -3.98 20.93 16.61
C ASP A 119 -2.84 19.90 16.61
N ASP A 120 -3.07 18.73 16.01
CA ASP A 120 -2.06 17.69 15.75
C ASP A 120 -1.83 17.49 14.24
N SER A 121 -0.57 17.61 13.80
CA SER A 121 -0.17 17.42 12.40
C SER A 121 -0.41 16.01 11.86
N ASP A 122 -0.31 14.99 12.72
CA ASP A 122 -0.49 13.59 12.31
C ASP A 122 -1.98 13.33 12.05
N ASN A 123 -2.84 13.84 12.93
CA ASN A 123 -4.29 13.81 12.77
C ASN A 123 -4.74 14.58 11.52
N ILE A 124 -4.20 15.79 11.28
CA ILE A 124 -4.47 16.56 10.05
C ILE A 124 -4.13 15.73 8.81
N THR A 125 -2.99 15.03 8.81
CA THR A 125 -2.52 14.26 7.65
C THR A 125 -3.44 13.07 7.37
N ALA A 126 -3.74 12.27 8.39
CA ALA A 126 -4.64 11.13 8.28
C ALA A 126 -6.04 11.56 7.85
N MET A 127 -6.58 12.62 8.46
CA MET A 127 -7.92 13.12 8.16
C MET A 127 -8.02 13.74 6.77
N SER A 128 -7.01 14.48 6.34
CA SER A 128 -6.94 15.07 5.00
C SER A 128 -6.85 13.98 3.92
N TYR A 129 -6.08 12.92 4.18
CA TYR A 129 -6.00 11.77 3.28
C TYR A 129 -7.32 11.01 3.22
N LEU A 130 -7.96 10.74 4.37
CA LEU A 130 -9.26 10.09 4.41
C LEU A 130 -10.33 10.93 3.71
N TRP A 131 -10.36 12.26 3.92
CA TRP A 131 -11.25 13.17 3.19
C TRP A 131 -11.04 13.08 1.68
N MET A 132 -9.79 13.05 1.24
CA MET A 132 -9.45 12.91 -0.18
C MET A 132 -10.00 11.60 -0.75
N VAL A 133 -9.77 10.47 -0.08
CA VAL A 133 -10.27 9.15 -0.50
C VAL A 133 -11.79 9.10 -0.49
N CYS A 134 -12.44 9.66 0.52
CA CYS A 134 -13.91 9.70 0.61
C CYS A 134 -14.54 10.64 -0.42
N SER A 135 -13.84 11.71 -0.82
CA SER A 135 -14.30 12.68 -1.82
C SER A 135 -14.00 12.24 -3.26
N PHE A 136 -12.86 11.59 -3.46
CA PHE A 136 -12.32 11.11 -4.73
C PHE A 136 -11.82 9.67 -4.53
N PRO A 137 -12.71 8.67 -4.61
CA PRO A 137 -12.37 7.29 -4.27
C PRO A 137 -11.33 6.74 -5.24
N LEU A 138 -10.09 6.65 -4.75
CA LEU A 138 -8.96 6.05 -5.46
C LEU A 138 -9.03 4.51 -5.44
N GLU A 139 -9.74 3.95 -4.46
CA GLU A 139 -9.88 2.51 -4.19
C GLU A 139 -8.54 1.77 -4.08
N ASN A 140 -7.50 2.47 -3.61
CA ASN A 140 -6.17 1.92 -3.37
C ASN A 140 -6.09 1.19 -2.02
N PHE A 141 -6.88 0.13 -1.88
CA PHE A 141 -6.96 -0.67 -0.65
C PHE A 141 -6.27 -2.02 -0.77
N TYR A 142 -5.82 -2.54 0.36
CA TYR A 142 -5.45 -3.94 0.52
C TYR A 142 -6.71 -4.80 0.62
N ALA A 143 -7.45 -4.91 -0.48
CA ALA A 143 -8.68 -5.70 -0.58
C ALA A 143 -8.42 -7.08 -1.18
N GLY A 144 -9.34 -8.02 -0.95
CA GLY A 144 -9.24 -9.35 -1.52
C GLY A 144 -9.44 -9.34 -3.05
N PRO A 145 -8.69 -10.14 -3.82
CA PRO A 145 -8.81 -10.12 -5.27
C PRO A 145 -10.11 -10.82 -5.74
N PRO A 146 -10.54 -10.57 -6.98
CA PRO A 146 -11.65 -11.30 -7.60
C PRO A 146 -11.53 -12.83 -7.51
N LYS A 147 -12.65 -13.53 -7.67
CA LYS A 147 -12.67 -14.99 -7.72
C LYS A 147 -11.82 -15.49 -8.90
N GLY A 148 -11.04 -16.54 -8.66
CA GLY A 148 -10.15 -17.13 -9.67
C GLY A 148 -8.70 -16.63 -9.61
N ILE A 149 -8.41 -15.54 -8.90
CA ILE A 149 -7.06 -15.07 -8.64
C ILE A 149 -6.60 -15.59 -7.27
N PRO A 150 -5.41 -16.22 -7.13
CA PRO A 150 -4.88 -16.61 -5.82
C PRO A 150 -4.89 -15.43 -4.84
N ALA A 151 -5.32 -15.67 -3.61
CA ALA A 151 -5.56 -14.60 -2.64
C ALA A 151 -4.77 -14.87 -1.35
N LEU A 152 -3.93 -13.90 -0.98
CA LEU A 152 -3.32 -13.84 0.35
C LEU A 152 -4.16 -12.99 1.31
N ILE A 153 -4.85 -11.97 0.77
CA ILE A 153 -5.81 -11.12 1.48
C ILE A 153 -7.22 -11.69 1.31
N SER A 154 -8.00 -11.64 2.40
CA SER A 154 -9.38 -12.14 2.41
C SER A 154 -10.28 -11.40 1.44
N ARG A 155 -11.13 -12.15 0.72
CA ARG A 155 -12.21 -11.60 -0.11
C ARG A 155 -13.39 -11.04 0.68
N LEU A 156 -13.35 -11.12 2.01
CA LEU A 156 -14.31 -10.44 2.87
C LEU A 156 -13.99 -8.94 3.02
N ILE A 157 -12.75 -8.54 2.71
CA ILE A 157 -12.37 -7.14 2.63
C ILE A 157 -12.67 -6.68 1.20
N THR A 158 -13.65 -5.80 1.06
CA THR A 158 -14.10 -5.27 -0.24
C THR A 158 -13.87 -3.76 -0.30
N PRO A 159 -13.83 -3.14 -1.49
CA PRO A 159 -13.79 -1.68 -1.59
C PRO A 159 -14.93 -1.02 -0.80
N GLU A 160 -16.13 -1.61 -0.81
CA GLU A 160 -17.29 -1.11 -0.08
C GLU A 160 -17.09 -1.17 1.43
N SER A 161 -16.52 -2.26 1.97
CA SER A 161 -16.23 -2.35 3.42
C SER A 161 -15.18 -1.32 3.83
N MET A 162 -14.13 -1.14 3.02
CA MET A 162 -13.07 -0.16 3.29
C MET A 162 -13.56 1.29 3.23
N LEU A 163 -14.60 1.56 2.42
CA LEU A 163 -15.21 2.88 2.28
C LEU A 163 -16.40 3.11 3.21
N ALA A 164 -16.84 2.10 3.97
CA ALA A 164 -17.99 2.18 4.87
C ALA A 164 -17.80 3.24 5.98
N LEU A 165 -16.55 3.53 6.33
CA LEU A 165 -16.19 4.57 7.29
C LEU A 165 -16.48 5.98 6.77
N CYS A 166 -16.45 6.22 5.45
CA CYS A 166 -16.58 7.57 4.89
C CYS A 166 -17.83 8.35 5.31
N PRO A 167 -19.07 7.81 5.27
CA PRO A 167 -20.25 8.53 5.74
C PRO A 167 -20.28 8.73 7.26
N LEU A 168 -19.60 7.88 8.04
CA LEU A 168 -19.47 8.03 9.50
C LEU A 168 -18.47 9.13 9.82
N ALA A 169 -17.33 9.10 9.13
CA ALA A 169 -16.25 10.05 9.31
C ALA A 169 -16.55 11.40 8.67
N PHE A 170 -17.44 11.51 7.69
CA PHE A 170 -17.83 12.78 7.05
C PHE A 170 -19.34 12.83 6.86
N PRO A 171 -20.11 13.06 7.95
CA PRO A 171 -21.56 13.13 7.88
C PRO A 171 -22.04 14.32 7.03
N PRO A 172 -23.32 14.35 6.62
CA PRO A 172 -23.85 15.44 5.83
C PRO A 172 -23.61 16.81 6.49
N GLY A 173 -23.11 17.76 5.70
CA GLY A 173 -22.88 19.12 6.16
C GLY A 173 -24.18 19.89 6.46
N PRO A 174 -24.09 21.11 7.02
CA PRO A 174 -25.26 21.90 7.43
C PRO A 174 -26.20 22.26 6.28
N ASN A 175 -25.73 22.22 5.03
CA ASN A 175 -26.55 22.44 3.83
C ASN A 175 -26.79 21.15 3.03
N GLY A 176 -26.52 19.97 3.62
CA GLY A 176 -26.68 18.67 2.97
C GLY A 176 -25.52 18.29 2.04
N GLU A 177 -24.33 18.86 2.26
CA GLU A 177 -23.12 18.48 1.53
C GLU A 177 -22.75 17.03 1.81
N LEU A 178 -22.41 16.27 0.77
CA LEU A 178 -21.99 14.87 0.87
C LEU A 178 -20.61 14.67 0.24
N VAL A 179 -19.81 13.78 0.82
CA VAL A 179 -18.59 13.27 0.19
C VAL A 179 -18.90 12.46 -1.07
N GLY A 180 -17.86 12.24 -1.89
CA GLY A 180 -17.97 11.55 -3.17
C GLY A 180 -18.56 10.15 -3.06
N VAL A 181 -18.06 9.35 -2.11
CA VAL A 181 -18.55 7.99 -1.85
C VAL A 181 -20.04 8.00 -1.48
N ALA A 182 -20.48 8.93 -0.63
CA ALA A 182 -21.89 9.09 -0.26
C ALA A 182 -22.79 9.54 -1.44
N LYS A 183 -22.19 10.09 -2.51
CA LYS A 183 -22.85 10.41 -3.79
C LYS A 183 -22.80 9.25 -4.80
N GLY A 184 -22.19 8.11 -4.43
CA GLY A 184 -22.01 6.96 -5.31
C GLY A 184 -20.87 7.10 -6.31
N LEU A 185 -19.87 7.95 -6.03
CA LEU A 185 -18.63 7.96 -6.82
C LEU A 185 -17.80 6.70 -6.52
N THR A 186 -17.09 6.21 -7.53
CA THR A 186 -16.15 5.07 -7.46
C THR A 186 -14.84 5.41 -8.16
N ALA A 187 -13.86 4.51 -8.14
CA ALA A 187 -12.61 4.66 -8.88
C ALA A 187 -12.82 4.89 -10.38
N ASP A 188 -13.92 4.39 -10.98
CA ASP A 188 -14.27 4.66 -12.38
C ASP A 188 -14.48 6.16 -12.64
N ASN A 189 -15.04 6.90 -11.67
CA ASN A 189 -15.20 8.34 -11.79
C ASN A 189 -13.84 9.05 -11.82
N VAL A 190 -12.90 8.61 -10.98
CA VAL A 190 -11.53 9.15 -10.96
C VAL A 190 -10.80 8.81 -12.26
N ASN A 191 -10.84 7.54 -12.68
CA ASN A 191 -10.22 7.07 -13.92
C ASN A 191 -10.75 7.77 -15.16
N ARG A 192 -12.03 8.15 -15.20
CA ARG A 192 -12.58 8.93 -16.31
C ARG A 192 -12.02 10.36 -16.39
N ILE A 193 -11.61 10.95 -15.27
CA ILE A 193 -11.02 12.29 -15.22
C ILE A 193 -9.52 12.22 -15.51
N THR A 194 -8.83 11.25 -14.91
CA THR A 194 -7.37 11.13 -15.01
C THR A 194 -6.91 10.40 -16.26
N GLY A 195 -7.77 9.58 -16.86
CA GLY A 195 -7.44 8.62 -17.91
C GLY A 195 -7.00 7.25 -17.38
N GLY A 196 -6.83 7.09 -16.07
CA GLY A 196 -6.42 5.83 -15.43
C GLY A 196 -5.19 5.20 -16.10
N TRP A 197 -5.28 3.90 -16.42
CA TRP A 197 -4.24 3.16 -17.12
C TRP A 197 -4.08 3.48 -18.60
N GLU A 198 -4.94 4.33 -19.18
CA GLU A 198 -4.87 4.70 -20.60
C GLU A 198 -4.08 5.99 -20.85
N VAL A 199 -3.50 6.58 -19.80
CA VAL A 199 -2.65 7.77 -19.92
C VAL A 199 -1.30 7.39 -20.53
N VAL A 200 -1.25 7.43 -21.86
CA VAL A 200 -0.04 7.18 -22.65
C VAL A 200 0.45 8.44 -23.38
N ASN A 201 -0.30 9.54 -23.33
CA ASN A 201 0.08 10.80 -23.95
C ASN A 201 0.36 11.85 -22.89
N SER A 202 1.49 11.69 -22.21
CA SER A 202 1.99 12.65 -21.22
C SER A 202 3.18 13.43 -21.81
N THR A 203 3.49 14.58 -21.22
CA THR A 203 4.65 15.40 -21.62
C THR A 203 5.47 15.65 -20.37
N ARG A 204 6.74 15.24 -20.39
CA ARG A 204 7.68 15.37 -19.26
C ARG A 204 7.25 14.61 -18.00
N LEU A 205 6.80 13.37 -18.17
CA LEU A 205 6.46 12.46 -17.08
C LEU A 205 7.31 11.19 -17.19
N VAL A 206 7.85 10.73 -16.08
CA VAL A 206 8.50 9.43 -15.96
C VAL A 206 7.70 8.62 -14.93
N TYR A 207 7.32 7.40 -15.29
CA TYR A 207 6.75 6.44 -14.35
C TYR A 207 7.88 5.56 -13.81
N VAL A 208 7.96 5.42 -12.49
CA VAL A 208 8.90 4.49 -11.85
C VAL A 208 8.14 3.67 -10.81
N ASN A 209 8.36 2.36 -10.81
CA ASN A 209 7.78 1.43 -9.84
C ASN A 209 8.84 0.46 -9.34
N GLY A 210 8.74 0.01 -8.10
CA GLY A 210 9.50 -1.14 -7.61
C GLY A 210 8.94 -2.45 -8.16
N GLU A 211 9.79 -3.43 -8.47
CA GLU A 211 9.37 -4.77 -8.86
C GLU A 211 8.48 -5.42 -7.79
N PHE A 212 8.83 -5.21 -6.51
CA PHE A 212 8.14 -5.74 -5.34
C PHE A 212 7.22 -4.71 -4.66
N ASP A 213 6.97 -3.56 -5.29
CA ASP A 213 6.02 -2.59 -4.75
C ASP A 213 4.58 -3.12 -4.86
N GLY A 214 3.89 -3.28 -3.74
CA GLY A 214 2.47 -3.68 -3.72
C GLY A 214 1.56 -2.70 -4.45
N TRP A 215 1.99 -1.44 -4.61
CA TRP A 215 1.27 -0.42 -5.37
C TRP A 215 1.54 -0.45 -6.88
N ARG A 216 2.53 -1.23 -7.34
CA ARG A 216 2.83 -1.38 -8.78
C ARG A 216 1.59 -1.81 -9.56
N GLU A 217 0.78 -2.71 -9.00
CA GLU A 217 -0.40 -3.24 -9.67
C GLU A 217 -1.55 -2.23 -9.82
N LEU A 218 -1.48 -1.07 -9.16
CA LEU A 218 -2.40 0.06 -9.39
C LEU A 218 -1.92 1.00 -10.49
N SER A 219 -0.70 0.82 -10.98
CA SER A 219 -0.04 1.75 -11.91
C SER A 219 -0.10 1.26 -13.36
N VAL A 220 0.46 2.06 -14.28
CA VAL A 220 0.66 1.66 -15.68
C VAL A 220 1.59 0.45 -15.84
N SER A 221 2.34 0.08 -14.81
CA SER A 221 3.26 -1.08 -14.77
C SER A 221 2.59 -2.38 -14.29
N SER A 222 1.26 -2.37 -14.10
CA SER A 222 0.45 -3.49 -13.65
C SER A 222 0.41 -4.64 -14.65
N ASP A 223 0.60 -5.87 -14.18
CA ASP A 223 0.41 -7.09 -14.99
C ASP A 223 -1.08 -7.36 -15.25
N TYR A 224 -1.96 -6.76 -14.44
CA TYR A 224 -3.42 -6.84 -14.59
C TYR A 224 -4.01 -5.77 -15.51
N ARG A 225 -3.19 -4.85 -16.02
CA ARG A 225 -3.63 -3.88 -17.03
C ARG A 225 -4.14 -4.61 -18.28
N PRO A 226 -5.31 -4.26 -18.87
CA PRO A 226 -5.90 -5.03 -19.97
C PRO A 226 -4.99 -5.20 -21.21
N ALA A 227 -4.14 -4.21 -21.49
CA ALA A 227 -3.16 -4.25 -22.57
C ALA A 227 -1.74 -4.65 -22.09
N GLY A 228 -1.64 -5.19 -20.88
CA GLY A 228 -0.38 -5.47 -20.17
C GLY A 228 0.32 -4.22 -19.66
N PRO A 229 1.45 -4.40 -18.94
CA PRO A 229 2.29 -3.31 -18.47
C PRO A 229 2.69 -2.37 -19.61
N LEU A 230 2.63 -1.06 -19.35
CA LEU A 230 3.06 -0.05 -20.29
C LEU A 230 4.57 -0.18 -20.56
N GLN A 231 4.93 -0.23 -21.83
CA GLN A 231 6.32 -0.43 -22.25
C GLN A 231 7.12 0.87 -22.17
N ASP A 232 8.38 0.76 -21.75
CA ASP A 232 9.33 1.87 -21.69
C ASP A 232 9.59 2.44 -23.11
N SER A 233 9.55 3.77 -23.23
CA SER A 233 9.77 4.48 -24.49
C SER A 233 10.36 5.87 -24.24
N LEU A 234 10.84 6.54 -25.29
CA LEU A 234 11.35 7.91 -25.17
C LEU A 234 10.24 8.93 -24.91
N GLU A 235 9.04 8.67 -25.42
CA GLU A 235 7.87 9.51 -25.29
C GLU A 235 7.20 9.32 -23.93
N VAL A 236 7.14 8.08 -23.44
CA VAL A 236 6.62 7.72 -22.11
C VAL A 236 7.65 6.83 -21.41
N PRO A 237 8.61 7.43 -20.70
CA PRO A 237 9.55 6.68 -19.89
C PRO A 237 8.84 5.92 -18.77
N VAL A 238 9.06 4.60 -18.71
CA VAL A 238 8.52 3.72 -17.67
C VAL A 238 9.63 2.82 -17.16
N LYS A 239 9.88 2.83 -15.85
CA LYS A 239 10.94 2.05 -15.22
C LYS A 239 10.35 1.14 -14.14
N VAL A 240 10.70 -0.13 -14.19
CA VAL A 240 10.50 -1.05 -13.06
C VAL A 240 11.88 -1.32 -12.48
N VAL A 241 12.07 -1.03 -11.20
CA VAL A 241 13.33 -1.21 -10.47
C VAL A 241 13.43 -2.66 -9.99
N PRO A 242 14.37 -3.47 -10.52
CA PRO A 242 14.62 -4.82 -10.02
C PRO A 242 14.86 -4.84 -8.52
N GLY A 243 14.16 -5.70 -7.79
CA GLY A 243 14.23 -5.78 -6.33
C GLY A 243 13.75 -4.54 -5.56
N GLY A 244 13.24 -3.51 -6.25
CA GLY A 244 12.79 -2.25 -5.65
C GLY A 244 11.46 -2.38 -4.92
N PHE A 245 11.28 -1.57 -3.88
CA PHE A 245 10.04 -1.43 -3.12
C PHE A 245 9.38 -0.08 -3.43
N HIS A 246 8.44 0.32 -2.56
CA HIS A 246 7.66 1.53 -2.75
C HIS A 246 8.55 2.77 -2.83
N CYS A 247 8.55 3.39 -4.01
CA CYS A 247 9.30 4.62 -4.32
C CYS A 247 10.81 4.53 -4.01
N SER A 248 11.43 3.35 -4.15
CA SER A 248 12.87 3.17 -3.90
C SER A 248 13.76 4.09 -4.75
N ASP A 249 13.32 4.44 -5.95
CA ASP A 249 14.02 5.38 -6.83
C ASP A 249 14.09 6.81 -6.27
N LEU A 250 13.19 7.21 -5.36
CA LEU A 250 13.23 8.53 -4.75
C LEU A 250 14.22 8.64 -3.57
N SER A 251 14.74 7.52 -3.07
CA SER A 251 15.67 7.46 -1.94
C SER A 251 17.11 7.32 -2.42
N LEU A 252 17.94 8.36 -2.27
CA LEU A 252 19.37 8.27 -2.60
C LEU A 252 20.09 7.15 -1.82
N ASN A 253 19.65 6.89 -0.59
CA ASN A 253 20.20 5.82 0.26
C ASN A 253 19.89 4.43 -0.31
N ASP A 254 18.71 4.23 -0.94
CA ASP A 254 18.39 2.95 -1.58
C ASP A 254 19.34 2.71 -2.77
N GLY A 255 19.68 3.77 -3.51
CA GLY A 255 20.70 3.71 -4.56
C GLY A 255 22.14 3.52 -4.05
N ASP A 256 22.42 3.78 -2.77
CA ASP A 256 23.74 3.51 -2.19
C ASP A 256 23.94 2.04 -1.86
N VAL A 257 22.84 1.29 -1.67
CA VAL A 257 22.86 -0.13 -1.27
C VAL A 257 22.37 -1.08 -2.36
N ASN A 258 21.78 -0.56 -3.44
CA ASN A 258 21.26 -1.34 -4.56
C ASN A 258 21.64 -0.67 -5.90
N GLU A 259 22.42 -1.39 -6.73
CA GLU A 259 22.92 -0.88 -8.01
C GLU A 259 21.84 -0.68 -9.07
N ASP A 260 20.77 -1.48 -9.03
CA ASP A 260 19.64 -1.35 -9.95
C ASP A 260 18.81 -0.10 -9.64
N VAL A 261 18.63 0.22 -8.34
CA VAL A 261 18.04 1.49 -7.92
C VAL A 261 18.90 2.66 -8.39
N ARG A 262 20.22 2.61 -8.16
CA ARG A 262 21.15 3.67 -8.61
C ARG A 262 21.07 3.90 -10.10
N LYS A 263 21.04 2.81 -10.89
CA LYS A 263 20.91 2.88 -12.34
C LYS A 263 19.63 3.60 -12.76
N VAL A 264 18.48 3.25 -12.18
CA VAL A 264 17.22 3.93 -12.50
C VAL A 264 17.25 5.39 -12.07
N GLN A 265 17.80 5.71 -10.90
CA GLN A 265 18.01 7.10 -10.46
C GLN A 265 18.82 7.91 -11.46
N ASP A 266 19.93 7.37 -11.94
CA ASP A 266 20.81 8.03 -12.91
C ASP A 266 20.08 8.23 -14.27
N GLU A 267 19.31 7.24 -14.72
CA GLU A 267 18.47 7.34 -15.93
C GLU A 267 17.41 8.45 -15.80
N VAL A 268 16.71 8.52 -14.67
CA VAL A 268 15.72 9.57 -14.40
C VAL A 268 16.37 10.95 -14.35
N VAL A 269 17.48 11.09 -13.62
CA VAL A 269 18.23 12.36 -13.53
C VAL A 269 18.71 12.80 -14.91
N ALA A 270 19.25 11.90 -15.73
CA ALA A 270 19.67 12.21 -17.10
C ALA A 270 18.50 12.70 -17.96
N GLN A 271 17.33 12.09 -17.84
CA GLN A 271 16.12 12.51 -18.54
C GLN A 271 15.64 13.91 -18.09
N LEU A 272 15.65 14.18 -16.78
CA LEU A 272 15.31 15.48 -16.22
C LEU A 272 16.31 16.56 -16.67
N VAL A 273 17.61 16.28 -16.68
CA VAL A 273 18.65 17.21 -17.17
C VAL A 273 18.42 17.57 -18.63
N LYS A 274 18.08 16.60 -19.48
CA LYS A 274 17.71 16.86 -20.88
C LYS A 274 16.51 17.80 -20.98
N TRP A 275 15.45 17.53 -20.21
CA TRP A 275 14.25 18.35 -20.20
C TRP A 275 14.48 19.78 -19.68
N VAL A 276 15.30 19.95 -18.64
CA VAL A 276 15.67 21.27 -18.13
C VAL A 276 16.56 22.02 -19.13
N GLY A 277 17.46 21.32 -19.83
CA GLY A 277 18.31 21.91 -20.88
C GLY A 277 17.51 22.43 -22.09
N GLU A 278 16.29 21.94 -22.29
CA GLU A 278 15.35 22.45 -23.28
C GLU A 278 14.66 23.76 -22.84
N TRP A 279 14.85 24.23 -21.60
CA TRP A 279 14.21 25.45 -21.07
C TRP A 279 15.14 26.69 -21.16
N PRO A 280 14.66 27.88 -21.57
CA PRO A 280 13.30 28.23 -21.99
C PRO A 280 12.98 27.87 -23.47
N GLY A 281 13.82 27.05 -24.10
CA GLY A 281 13.83 26.74 -25.53
C GLY A 281 15.05 27.38 -26.20
N LYS A 282 15.45 26.87 -27.37
CA LYS A 282 16.20 27.71 -28.32
C LYS A 282 15.37 28.96 -28.52
N LYS A 283 15.90 30.14 -28.16
CA LYS A 283 15.40 31.37 -28.76
C LYS A 283 15.62 31.20 -30.25
N ASP A 284 14.56 31.12 -31.04
CA ASP A 284 14.61 31.50 -32.44
C ASP A 284 14.90 33.01 -32.48
N SER A 285 16.14 33.37 -32.17
CA SER A 285 16.70 34.68 -32.43
C SER A 285 17.41 34.61 -33.78
N GLY A 286 16.60 34.66 -34.84
CA GLY A 286 16.99 35.16 -36.16
C GLY A 286 17.28 34.11 -37.24
N GLN A 287 16.34 33.93 -38.17
CA GLN A 287 16.40 34.55 -39.51
C GLN A 287 15.08 34.32 -40.27
#